data_AF-R7HG59-F1
#
_entry.id   AF-R7HG59-F1
#
_cell.length_a   1.000
_cell.length_b   1.000
_cell.length_c   1.000
_cell.angle_alpha   90.00
_cell.angle_beta   90.00
_cell.angle_gamma   90.00
#
_symmetry.space_group_name_H-M   'P 1'
#
loop_
_entity.id
_entity.type
_entity.pdbx_description
1 polymer ?
#
loop_
_entity_poly.entity_id
_entity_poly.type
_entity_poly.pdbx_seq_one_letter_code
_entity_poly.pdbx_strand_id
1 'polypeptide(L)'
;MENLIELKKIAKEMYQLYILLINFIEKDDKKNIYELSKKINEYKSREEEILATLDEKTVENLYNYALDNIEENNPAYLDKLYFFIINYYNTNYFYVEDSVIYARANAYAYSYKKIFNVLLNDTLDLKKVDSKFFENMKKKLYPCFFSDVMLCPELEELLLSANFDLNNVVYTDCNEENIKNETMNLILYAEGLNDIVFDEDNTLKTLKRKYLFEYLVNNLDYEDFLDIKDYLYSLKKCNFIIFEFKKVINERGISYGR
;
A
#
# COMPACT_ATOMS: atom_id res chain seq x y z
N MET A 1 5.10 12.17 -27.68
CA MET A 1 3.81 11.44 -27.86
C MET A 1 4.01 9.97 -28.15
N GLU A 2 4.97 9.56 -28.98
CA GLU A 2 5.24 8.13 -29.27
C GLU A 2 5.60 7.31 -28.01
N ASN A 3 6.48 7.83 -27.14
CA ASN A 3 6.83 7.17 -25.87
C ASN A 3 5.61 6.95 -24.96
N LEU A 4 4.70 7.92 -24.89
CA LEU A 4 3.47 7.80 -24.10
C LEU A 4 2.53 6.74 -24.67
N ILE A 5 2.49 6.56 -25.99
CA ILE A 5 1.69 5.49 -26.63
C ILE A 5 2.25 4.13 -26.24
N GLU A 6 3.57 3.97 -26.29
CA GLU A 6 4.23 2.72 -25.93
C GLU A 6 4.07 2.40 -24.44
N LEU A 7 4.29 3.38 -23.55
CA LEU A 7 4.05 3.23 -22.13
C LEU A 7 2.59 2.87 -21.82
N LYS A 8 1.61 3.50 -22.48
CA LYS A 8 0.18 3.14 -22.36
C LYS A 8 -0.09 1.69 -22.77
N LYS A 9 0.61 1.18 -23.78
CA LYS A 9 0.49 -0.21 -24.20
C LYS A 9 1.05 -1.16 -23.14
N ILE A 10 2.24 -0.87 -22.60
CA ILE A 10 2.85 -1.68 -21.55
C ILE A 10 1.99 -1.70 -20.30
N ALA A 11 1.57 -0.54 -19.79
CA ALA A 11 0.71 -0.44 -18.61
C ALA A 11 -0.59 -1.25 -18.76
N LYS A 12 -1.19 -1.25 -19.95
CA LYS A 12 -2.38 -2.07 -20.25
C LYS A 12 -2.09 -3.57 -20.25
N GLU A 13 -0.97 -4.00 -20.80
CA GLU A 13 -0.53 -5.41 -20.78
C GLU A 13 -0.25 -5.87 -19.35
N MET A 14 0.49 -5.07 -18.56
CA MET A 14 0.74 -5.33 -17.14
C MET A 14 -0.55 -5.44 -16.33
N TYR A 15 -1.50 -4.52 -16.55
CA TYR A 15 -2.80 -4.55 -15.87
C TYR A 15 -3.55 -5.87 -16.12
N GLN A 16 -3.49 -6.41 -17.33
CA GLN A 16 -4.08 -7.73 -17.63
C GLN A 16 -3.36 -8.87 -16.91
N LEU A 17 -2.03 -8.84 -16.83
CA LEU A 17 -1.27 -9.83 -16.07
C LEU A 17 -1.61 -9.79 -14.59
N TYR A 18 -1.80 -8.61 -14.04
CA TYR A 18 -2.20 -8.44 -12.66
C TYR A 18 -3.59 -9.01 -12.34
N ILE A 19 -4.57 -8.80 -13.23
CA ILE A 19 -5.89 -9.43 -13.08
C ILE A 19 -5.74 -10.96 -13.04
N LEU A 20 -4.88 -11.53 -13.89
CA LEU A 20 -4.61 -12.98 -13.87
C LEU A 20 -3.90 -13.40 -12.58
N LEU A 21 -2.94 -12.61 -12.12
CA LEU A 21 -2.17 -12.85 -10.90
C LEU A 21 -3.08 -12.95 -9.68
N ILE A 22 -4.04 -12.03 -9.52
CA ILE A 22 -5.03 -12.06 -8.42
C ILE A 22 -5.77 -13.40 -8.37
N ASN A 23 -6.22 -13.90 -9.52
CA ASN A 23 -6.92 -15.19 -9.60
C ASN A 23 -6.05 -16.37 -9.16
N PHE A 24 -4.74 -16.29 -9.38
CA PHE A 24 -3.79 -17.33 -8.95
C PHE A 24 -3.44 -17.20 -7.47
N ILE A 25 -3.32 -15.98 -6.93
CA ILE A 25 -3.17 -15.73 -5.48
C ILE A 25 -4.37 -16.29 -4.73
N GLU A 26 -5.59 -16.07 -5.22
CA GLU A 26 -6.83 -16.63 -4.64
C GLU A 26 -6.83 -18.17 -4.55
N LYS A 27 -6.12 -18.83 -5.47
CA LYS A 27 -6.06 -20.30 -5.58
C LYS A 27 -4.79 -20.91 -4.97
N ASP A 28 -3.91 -20.09 -4.40
CA ASP A 28 -2.57 -20.50 -3.95
C ASP A 28 -1.76 -21.22 -5.05
N ASP A 29 -1.89 -20.78 -6.30
CA ASP A 29 -1.19 -21.38 -7.45
C ASP A 29 0.22 -20.79 -7.59
N LYS A 30 1.12 -21.24 -6.73
CA LYS A 30 2.50 -20.71 -6.61
C LYS A 30 3.29 -20.72 -7.92
N LYS A 31 3.06 -21.72 -8.79
CA LYS A 31 3.76 -21.82 -10.06
C LYS A 31 3.35 -20.69 -11.00
N ASN A 32 2.04 -20.49 -11.19
CA ASN A 32 1.57 -19.44 -12.10
C ASN A 32 1.81 -18.03 -11.53
N ILE A 33 1.80 -17.88 -10.20
CA ILE A 33 2.20 -16.63 -9.53
C ILE A 33 3.65 -16.29 -9.87
N TYR A 34 4.58 -17.24 -9.74
CA TYR A 34 5.99 -17.03 -10.07
C TYR A 34 6.20 -16.63 -11.53
N GLU A 35 5.60 -17.36 -12.48
CA GLU A 35 5.73 -17.07 -13.91
C GLU A 35 5.18 -15.69 -14.27
N LEU A 36 4.02 -15.30 -13.72
CA LEU A 36 3.45 -13.98 -13.96
C LEU A 36 4.27 -12.87 -13.31
N SER A 37 4.80 -13.09 -12.09
CA SER A 37 5.64 -12.10 -11.40
C SER A 37 6.89 -11.79 -12.20
N LYS A 38 7.54 -12.81 -12.77
CA LYS A 38 8.68 -12.63 -13.68
C LYS A 38 8.30 -11.81 -14.91
N LYS A 39 7.18 -12.13 -15.56
CA LYS A 39 6.71 -11.39 -16.74
C LYS A 39 6.36 -9.93 -16.41
N ILE A 40 5.76 -9.67 -15.26
CA ILE A 40 5.47 -8.31 -14.79
C ILE A 40 6.77 -7.53 -14.58
N ASN A 41 7.80 -8.15 -13.97
CA ASN A 41 9.12 -7.53 -13.83
C ASN A 41 9.74 -7.16 -15.19
N GLU A 42 9.64 -8.03 -16.20
CA GLU A 42 10.13 -7.74 -17.55
C GLU A 42 9.46 -6.48 -18.15
N TYR A 43 8.16 -6.29 -17.93
CA TYR A 43 7.48 -5.07 -18.37
C TYR A 43 7.87 -3.85 -17.55
N LYS A 44 8.01 -3.96 -16.23
CA LYS A 44 8.44 -2.85 -15.36
C LYS A 44 9.82 -2.33 -15.80
N SER A 45 10.79 -3.23 -16.00
CA SER A 45 12.12 -2.87 -16.51
C SER A 45 12.05 -2.17 -17.87
N ARG A 46 11.14 -2.58 -18.76
CA ARG A 46 10.96 -1.93 -20.06
C ARG A 46 10.37 -0.53 -19.94
N GLU A 47 9.43 -0.28 -19.04
CA GLU A 47 8.91 1.09 -18.81
C GLU A 47 10.02 2.00 -18.27
N GLU A 48 10.84 1.50 -17.35
CA GLU A 48 12.01 2.21 -16.81
C GLU A 48 13.05 2.51 -17.89
N GLU A 49 13.38 1.53 -18.73
CA GLU A 49 14.30 1.71 -19.86
C GLU A 49 13.81 2.79 -20.83
N ILE A 50 12.51 2.82 -21.14
CA ILE A 50 11.95 3.87 -21.99
C ILE A 50 12.22 5.24 -21.38
N LEU A 51 11.86 5.45 -20.11
CA LEU A 51 12.05 6.74 -19.45
C LEU A 51 13.53 7.13 -19.30
N ALA A 52 14.41 6.16 -19.03
CA ALA A 52 15.85 6.38 -18.89
C ALA A 52 16.55 6.83 -20.19
N THR A 53 15.96 6.55 -21.36
CA THR A 53 16.50 7.01 -22.65
C THR A 53 16.06 8.42 -23.05
N LEU A 54 15.15 9.04 -22.28
CA LEU A 54 14.62 10.37 -22.57
C LEU A 54 15.47 11.46 -21.92
N ASP A 55 15.53 12.62 -22.57
CA ASP A 55 16.08 13.81 -21.94
C ASP A 55 15.16 14.33 -20.83
N GLU A 56 15.73 14.99 -19.82
CA GLU A 56 15.01 15.50 -18.64
C GLU A 56 13.77 16.31 -19.00
N LYS A 57 13.87 17.19 -20.01
CA LYS A 57 12.74 18.03 -20.44
C LYS A 57 11.61 17.19 -21.01
N THR A 58 11.91 16.12 -21.72
CA THR A 58 10.89 15.18 -22.19
C THR A 58 10.24 14.43 -21.02
N VAL A 59 11.00 14.01 -20.01
CA VAL A 59 10.44 13.37 -18.80
C VAL A 59 9.58 14.37 -18.01
N GLU A 60 10.02 15.61 -17.85
CA GLU A 60 9.27 16.69 -17.19
C GLU A 60 7.92 16.96 -17.90
N ASN A 61 7.90 16.94 -19.24
CA ASN A 61 6.65 17.08 -19.99
C ASN A 61 5.70 15.90 -19.74
N LEU A 62 6.22 14.67 -19.62
CA LEU A 62 5.41 13.50 -19.28
C LEU A 62 4.90 13.58 -17.84
N TYR A 63 5.72 14.05 -16.90
CA TYR A 63 5.36 14.30 -15.51
C TYR A 63 4.21 15.31 -15.40
N ASN A 64 4.34 16.47 -16.03
CA ASN A 64 3.27 17.49 -16.03
C ASN A 64 2.00 16.95 -16.70
N TYR A 65 2.14 16.22 -17.81
CA TYR A 65 1.00 15.57 -18.45
C TYR A 65 0.31 14.56 -17.50
N ALA A 66 1.07 13.73 -16.79
CA ALA A 66 0.53 12.78 -15.83
C ALA A 66 -0.24 13.48 -14.70
N LEU A 67 0.33 14.54 -14.10
CA LEU A 67 -0.33 15.34 -13.08
C LEU A 67 -1.66 15.93 -13.55
N ASP A 68 -1.67 16.50 -14.77
CA ASP A 68 -2.86 17.15 -15.34
C ASP A 68 -3.97 16.15 -15.72
N ASN A 69 -3.67 14.84 -15.78
CA ASN A 69 -4.59 13.80 -16.29
C ASN A 69 -4.96 12.73 -15.25
N ILE A 70 -4.58 12.89 -13.97
CA ILE A 70 -5.11 12.04 -12.90
C ILE A 70 -6.54 12.47 -12.59
N GLU A 71 -7.50 11.61 -12.91
CA GLU A 71 -8.93 11.84 -12.74
C GLU A 71 -9.61 10.65 -12.03
N GLU A 72 -10.70 10.90 -11.31
CA GLU A 72 -11.42 9.87 -10.52
C GLU A 72 -11.93 8.69 -11.37
N ASN A 73 -12.16 8.90 -12.67
CA ASN A 73 -12.77 7.91 -13.57
C ASN A 73 -11.80 7.30 -14.57
N ASN A 74 -10.49 7.46 -14.36
CA ASN A 74 -9.51 6.82 -15.22
C ASN A 74 -9.63 5.29 -15.14
N PRO A 75 -9.41 4.59 -16.27
CA PRO A 75 -9.08 3.18 -16.22
C PRO A 75 -7.84 2.97 -15.33
N ALA A 76 -7.90 1.99 -14.41
CA ALA A 76 -6.83 1.76 -13.44
C ALA A 76 -5.42 1.57 -14.03
N TYR A 77 -5.30 1.08 -15.28
CA TYR A 77 -4.01 0.98 -15.97
C TYR A 77 -3.41 2.35 -16.35
N LEU A 78 -4.25 3.37 -16.59
CA LEU A 78 -3.80 4.74 -16.83
C LEU A 78 -3.33 5.38 -15.53
N ASP A 79 -4.04 5.18 -14.42
CA ASP A 79 -3.58 5.68 -13.12
C ASP A 79 -2.23 5.07 -12.77
N LYS A 80 -2.08 3.74 -12.88
CA LYS A 80 -0.78 3.09 -12.69
C LYS A 80 0.32 3.75 -13.52
N LEU A 81 0.06 3.99 -14.81
CA LEU A 81 1.03 4.64 -15.69
C LEU A 81 1.38 6.05 -15.21
N TYR A 82 0.40 6.86 -14.84
CA TYR A 82 0.61 8.23 -14.39
C TYR A 82 1.39 8.27 -13.08
N PHE A 83 1.05 7.41 -12.11
CA PHE A 83 1.82 7.27 -10.87
C PHE A 83 3.24 6.77 -11.12
N PHE A 84 3.44 5.84 -12.07
CA PHE A 84 4.78 5.40 -12.47
C PHE A 84 5.62 6.56 -13.02
N ILE A 85 5.09 7.35 -13.95
CA ILE A 85 5.78 8.52 -14.51
C ILE A 85 6.11 9.55 -13.42
N ILE A 86 5.14 9.83 -12.53
CA ILE A 86 5.30 10.78 -11.44
C ILE A 86 6.40 10.34 -10.48
N ASN A 87 6.36 9.08 -10.04
CA ASN A 87 7.36 8.55 -9.13
C ASN A 87 8.75 8.50 -9.78
N TYR A 88 8.84 8.08 -11.05
CA TYR A 88 10.11 8.09 -11.77
C TYR A 88 10.73 9.50 -11.81
N TYR A 89 9.94 10.53 -12.13
CA TYR A 89 10.44 11.91 -12.17
C TYR A 89 10.88 12.40 -10.78
N ASN A 90 10.05 12.15 -9.76
CA ASN A 90 10.33 12.55 -8.39
C ASN A 90 11.63 11.95 -7.84
N THR A 91 11.84 10.65 -8.06
CA THR A 91 13.05 9.94 -7.62
C THR A 91 14.30 10.42 -8.34
N ASN A 92 14.22 10.64 -9.66
CA ASN A 92 15.42 10.92 -10.46
C ASN A 92 15.79 12.41 -10.55
N TYR A 93 14.84 13.32 -10.33
CA TYR A 93 15.05 14.76 -10.60
C TYR A 93 14.67 15.70 -9.44
N PHE A 94 13.79 15.30 -8.53
CA PHE A 94 13.25 16.20 -7.50
C PHE A 94 13.81 15.99 -6.09
N TYR A 95 14.72 15.03 -5.88
CA TYR A 95 15.25 14.64 -4.56
C TYR A 95 14.14 14.52 -3.51
N VAL A 96 13.17 13.64 -3.75
CA VAL A 96 12.31 13.18 -2.66
C VAL A 96 13.17 12.34 -1.73
N GLU A 97 13.12 12.58 -0.42
CA GLU A 97 13.76 11.66 0.54
C GLU A 97 13.19 10.25 0.31
N ASP A 98 13.98 9.39 -0.35
CA ASP A 98 13.64 8.01 -0.76
C ASP A 98 13.07 7.14 0.38
N SER A 99 13.19 7.61 1.62
CA SER A 99 13.15 6.80 2.83
C SER A 99 11.79 6.79 3.56
N VAL A 100 10.88 7.76 3.30
CA VAL A 100 9.48 7.68 3.77
C VAL A 100 8.69 6.59 3.03
N ILE A 101 9.07 6.33 1.78
CA ILE A 101 8.27 5.48 0.89
C ILE A 101 8.40 4.00 1.25
N TYR A 102 9.58 3.55 1.69
CA TYR A 102 9.80 2.17 2.17
C TYR A 102 9.06 1.86 3.47
N ALA A 103 9.00 2.80 4.42
CA ALA A 103 8.24 2.65 5.66
C ALA A 103 6.76 2.34 5.37
N ARG A 104 6.17 3.09 4.43
CA ARG A 104 4.80 2.89 3.97
C ARG A 104 4.60 1.55 3.26
N ALA A 105 5.50 1.19 2.34
CA ALA A 105 5.43 -0.08 1.62
C ALA A 105 5.48 -1.30 2.56
N ASN A 106 6.41 -1.29 3.52
CA ASN A 106 6.52 -2.32 4.54
C ASN A 106 5.26 -2.42 5.40
N ALA A 107 4.74 -1.27 5.84
CA ALA A 107 3.50 -1.21 6.62
C ALA A 107 2.31 -1.78 5.82
N TYR A 108 2.20 -1.47 4.52
CA TYR A 108 1.16 -2.04 3.66
C TYR A 108 1.29 -3.56 3.56
N ALA A 109 2.48 -4.08 3.28
CA ALA A 109 2.70 -5.52 3.20
C ALA A 109 2.36 -6.23 4.52
N TYR A 110 2.75 -5.65 5.66
CA TYR A 110 2.36 -6.15 6.99
C TYR A 110 0.84 -6.16 7.18
N SER A 111 0.18 -5.05 6.84
CA SER A 111 -1.26 -4.88 6.97
C SER A 111 -2.03 -5.91 6.14
N TYR A 112 -1.65 -6.09 4.88
CA TYR A 112 -2.25 -7.10 4.02
C TYR A 112 -2.01 -8.51 4.54
N LYS A 113 -0.80 -8.83 5.01
CA LYS A 113 -0.51 -10.15 5.61
C LYS A 113 -1.46 -10.47 6.75
N LYS A 114 -1.69 -9.53 7.67
CA LYS A 114 -2.64 -9.70 8.78
C LYS A 114 -4.07 -9.90 8.29
N ILE A 115 -4.52 -9.06 7.35
CA ILE A 115 -5.89 -9.12 6.82
C ILE A 115 -6.14 -10.42 6.05
N PHE A 116 -5.21 -10.81 5.16
CA PHE A 116 -5.29 -12.08 4.43
C PHE A 116 -5.30 -13.27 5.38
N ASN A 117 -4.45 -13.28 6.41
CA ASN A 117 -4.44 -14.37 7.39
C ASN A 117 -5.81 -14.53 8.07
N VAL A 118 -6.47 -13.43 8.43
CA VAL A 118 -7.79 -13.47 9.07
C VAL A 118 -8.87 -13.90 8.07
N LEU A 119 -8.91 -13.32 6.88
CA LEU A 119 -9.99 -13.51 5.91
C LEU A 119 -9.85 -14.75 5.04
N LEU A 120 -8.64 -15.23 4.75
CA LEU A 120 -8.44 -16.45 3.96
C LEU A 120 -8.58 -17.69 4.82
N ASN A 121 -8.03 -17.67 6.04
CA ASN A 121 -8.04 -18.82 6.94
C ASN A 121 -9.23 -18.81 7.90
N ASP A 122 -10.09 -17.79 7.84
CA ASP A 122 -11.23 -17.57 8.75
C ASP A 122 -10.86 -17.80 10.24
N THR A 123 -9.68 -17.30 10.65
CA THR A 123 -9.09 -17.63 11.98
C THR A 123 -9.95 -17.23 13.18
N LEU A 124 -10.94 -16.38 12.95
CA LEU A 124 -11.88 -15.88 13.96
C LEU A 124 -13.30 -16.45 13.79
N ASP A 125 -13.48 -17.48 12.96
CA ASP A 125 -14.80 -18.09 12.67
C ASP A 125 -15.87 -17.06 12.20
N LEU A 126 -15.45 -16.00 11.51
CA LEU A 126 -16.32 -14.89 11.08
C LEU A 126 -17.39 -15.36 10.10
N LYS A 127 -17.10 -16.39 9.29
CA LYS A 127 -18.08 -16.96 8.38
C LYS A 127 -19.30 -17.54 9.10
N LYS A 128 -19.14 -18.03 10.33
CA LYS A 128 -20.24 -18.53 11.17
C LYS A 128 -21.05 -17.38 11.77
N VAL A 129 -20.43 -16.23 12.01
CA VAL A 129 -21.08 -15.04 12.56
C VAL A 129 -21.94 -14.35 11.50
N ASP A 130 -21.35 -14.04 10.35
CA ASP A 130 -22.06 -13.49 9.19
C ASP A 130 -21.35 -13.90 7.90
N SER A 131 -21.86 -14.97 7.27
CA SER A 131 -21.29 -15.49 6.03
C SER A 131 -21.39 -14.51 4.87
N LYS A 132 -22.43 -13.66 4.83
CA LYS A 132 -22.64 -12.74 3.70
C LYS A 132 -21.63 -11.60 3.78
N PHE A 133 -21.48 -11.01 4.97
CA PHE A 133 -20.51 -9.96 5.22
C PHE A 133 -19.08 -10.46 5.00
N PHE A 134 -18.75 -11.65 5.51
CA PHE A 134 -17.43 -12.26 5.33
C PHE A 134 -17.05 -12.48 3.85
N GLU A 135 -17.93 -13.10 3.06
CA GLU A 135 -17.68 -13.34 1.64
C GLU A 135 -17.62 -12.02 0.84
N ASN A 136 -18.40 -11.01 1.22
CA ASN A 136 -18.34 -9.67 0.62
C ASN A 136 -17.02 -8.95 0.92
N MET A 137 -16.52 -9.01 2.17
CA MET A 137 -15.20 -8.50 2.52
C MET A 137 -14.12 -9.19 1.69
N LYS A 138 -14.17 -10.51 1.57
CA LYS A 138 -13.18 -11.28 0.80
C LYS A 138 -13.17 -10.86 -0.68
N LYS A 139 -14.34 -10.62 -1.28
CA LYS A 139 -14.46 -10.08 -2.65
C LYS A 139 -13.89 -8.66 -2.81
N LYS A 140 -14.00 -7.82 -1.79
CA LYS A 140 -13.47 -6.44 -1.80
C LYS A 140 -11.97 -6.36 -1.49
N LEU A 141 -11.41 -7.39 -0.84
CA LEU A 141 -10.01 -7.42 -0.40
C LEU A 141 -9.03 -7.32 -1.58
N TYR A 142 -9.19 -8.17 -2.60
CA TYR A 142 -8.27 -8.21 -3.72
C TYR A 142 -8.27 -6.92 -4.56
N PRO A 143 -9.42 -6.30 -4.88
CA PRO A 143 -9.43 -4.97 -5.49
C PRO A 143 -8.71 -3.91 -4.66
N CYS A 144 -8.88 -3.91 -3.33
CA CYS A 144 -8.19 -2.97 -2.44
C CYS A 144 -6.67 -3.22 -2.44
N PHE A 145 -6.25 -4.48 -2.30
CA PHE A 145 -4.84 -4.90 -2.38
C PHE A 145 -4.21 -4.45 -3.68
N PHE A 146 -4.87 -4.77 -4.79
CA PHE A 146 -4.37 -4.45 -6.11
C PHE A 146 -4.27 -2.94 -6.37
N SER A 147 -5.26 -2.17 -5.92
CA SER A 147 -5.22 -0.71 -6.00
C SER A 147 -4.01 -0.15 -5.26
N ASP A 148 -3.73 -0.62 -4.04
CA ASP A 148 -2.56 -0.12 -3.29
C ASP A 148 -1.24 -0.54 -3.96
N VAL A 149 -1.15 -1.76 -4.50
CA VAL A 149 0.03 -2.24 -5.24
C VAL A 149 0.29 -1.37 -6.47
N MET A 150 -0.76 -0.98 -7.20
CA MET A 150 -0.60 -0.14 -8.40
C MET A 150 -0.21 1.30 -8.10
N LEU A 151 -0.56 1.80 -6.92
CA LEU A 151 -0.35 3.20 -6.51
C LEU A 151 0.92 3.39 -5.67
N CYS A 152 1.57 2.30 -5.25
CA CYS A 152 2.80 2.31 -4.45
C CYS A 152 3.86 1.40 -5.10
N PRO A 153 4.77 1.96 -5.93
CA PRO A 153 5.79 1.19 -6.65
C PRO A 153 6.70 0.35 -5.74
N GLU A 154 7.00 0.84 -4.54
CA GLU A 154 7.84 0.19 -3.54
C GLU A 154 7.12 -1.02 -2.93
N LEU A 155 5.79 -0.93 -2.75
CA LEU A 155 4.98 -2.08 -2.36
C LEU A 155 4.94 -3.12 -3.48
N GLU A 156 4.75 -2.67 -4.73
CA GLU A 156 4.80 -3.54 -5.91
C GLU A 156 6.13 -4.28 -6.00
N GLU A 157 7.25 -3.58 -5.85
CA GLU A 157 8.60 -4.16 -5.87
C GLU A 157 8.83 -5.16 -4.73
N LEU A 158 8.43 -4.79 -3.51
CA LEU A 158 8.50 -5.65 -2.34
C LEU A 158 7.75 -6.97 -2.58
N LEU A 159 6.55 -6.91 -3.14
CA LEU A 159 5.74 -8.09 -3.42
C LEU A 159 6.28 -8.91 -4.59
N LEU A 160 6.77 -8.27 -5.66
CA LEU A 160 7.38 -8.96 -6.80
C LEU A 160 8.64 -9.74 -6.36
N SER A 161 9.46 -9.16 -5.48
CA SER A 161 10.64 -9.83 -4.92
C SER A 161 10.27 -11.08 -4.11
N ALA A 162 9.09 -11.07 -3.48
CA ALA A 162 8.55 -12.17 -2.69
C ALA A 162 7.63 -13.12 -3.50
N ASN A 163 7.49 -12.91 -4.82
CA ASN A 163 6.52 -13.61 -5.67
C ASN A 163 5.09 -13.58 -5.08
N PHE A 164 4.67 -12.44 -4.54
CA PHE A 164 3.38 -12.23 -3.89
C PHE A 164 3.07 -13.19 -2.72
N ASP A 165 4.06 -13.90 -2.21
CA ASP A 165 3.95 -14.64 -0.95
C ASP A 165 4.31 -13.72 0.21
N LEU A 166 3.28 -13.18 0.88
CA LEU A 166 3.43 -12.29 2.03
C LEU A 166 4.19 -12.93 3.22
N ASN A 167 4.38 -14.24 3.22
CA ASN A 167 5.23 -14.91 4.21
C ASN A 167 6.72 -14.80 3.89
N ASN A 168 7.07 -14.61 2.61
CA ASN A 168 8.44 -14.47 2.14
C ASN A 168 8.87 -13.00 1.99
N VAL A 169 7.99 -12.04 2.28
CA VAL A 169 8.33 -10.62 2.28
C VAL A 169 9.43 -10.34 3.32
N VAL A 170 10.53 -9.76 2.84
CA VAL A 170 11.63 -9.27 3.66
C VAL A 170 11.48 -7.77 3.81
N TYR A 171 11.27 -7.30 5.03
CA TYR A 171 11.11 -5.87 5.31
C TYR A 171 12.47 -5.16 5.26
N THR A 172 12.53 -4.03 4.58
CA THR A 172 13.73 -3.18 4.56
C THR A 172 13.81 -2.34 5.82
N ASP A 173 15.01 -2.19 6.39
CA ASP A 173 15.25 -1.26 7.50
C ASP A 173 14.92 0.18 7.04
N CYS A 174 14.17 0.90 7.87
CA CYS A 174 13.74 2.28 7.60
C CYS A 174 14.32 3.20 8.68
N ASN A 175 14.74 4.41 8.30
CA ASN A 175 15.15 5.44 9.27
C ASN A 175 14.00 5.74 10.25
N GLU A 176 14.33 5.83 11.55
CA GLU A 176 13.40 6.09 12.65
C GLU A 176 12.57 7.37 12.42
N GLU A 177 13.20 8.44 11.93
CA GLU A 177 12.52 9.71 11.64
C GLU A 177 11.38 9.54 10.61
N ASN A 178 11.54 8.64 9.64
CA ASN A 178 10.50 8.37 8.65
C ASN A 178 9.36 7.54 9.21
N ILE A 179 9.67 6.58 10.08
CA ILE A 179 8.65 5.80 10.78
C ILE A 179 7.82 6.74 11.64
N LYS A 180 8.44 7.68 12.36
CA LYS A 180 7.74 8.72 13.12
C LYS A 180 6.86 9.59 12.23
N ASN A 181 7.41 10.13 11.15
CA ASN A 181 6.68 11.00 10.22
C ASN A 181 5.47 10.29 9.60
N GLU A 182 5.64 9.06 9.12
CA GLU A 182 4.54 8.28 8.56
C GLU A 182 3.50 7.89 9.62
N THR A 183 3.93 7.58 10.85
CA THR A 183 3.01 7.35 11.97
C THR A 183 2.16 8.58 12.25
N MET A 184 2.79 9.76 12.30
CA MET A 184 2.09 11.03 12.51
C MET A 184 1.11 11.34 11.37
N ASN A 185 1.53 11.13 10.12
CA ASN A 185 0.67 11.31 8.95
C ASN A 185 -0.61 10.45 9.02
N LEU A 186 -0.51 9.20 9.47
CA LEU A 186 -1.68 8.35 9.67
C LEU A 186 -2.63 8.90 10.75
N ILE A 187 -2.10 9.44 11.85
CA ILE A 187 -2.92 10.04 12.91
C ILE A 187 -3.61 11.31 12.39
N LEU A 188 -2.88 12.21 11.73
CA LEU A 188 -3.42 13.44 11.15
C LEU A 188 -4.53 13.15 10.13
N TYR A 189 -4.30 12.17 9.25
CA TYR A 189 -5.31 11.71 8.32
C TYR A 189 -6.55 11.18 9.08
N ALA A 190 -6.35 10.35 10.10
CA ALA A 190 -7.43 9.79 10.90
C ALA A 190 -8.21 10.88 11.66
N GLU A 191 -7.58 11.94 12.15
CA GLU A 191 -8.25 13.07 12.79
C GLU A 191 -9.24 13.77 11.84
N GLY A 192 -8.87 13.88 10.56
CA GLY A 192 -9.73 14.43 9.51
C GLY A 192 -11.00 13.61 9.24
N LEU A 193 -11.03 12.33 9.60
CA LEU A 193 -12.16 11.44 9.31
C LEU A 193 -13.36 11.68 10.24
N ASN A 194 -14.55 11.58 9.68
CA ASN A 194 -15.79 11.51 10.45
C ASN A 194 -16.05 10.08 10.95
N ASP A 195 -17.03 9.93 11.85
CA ASP A 195 -17.50 8.61 12.23
C ASP A 195 -18.03 7.87 11.01
N ILE A 196 -17.60 6.62 10.88
CA ILE A 196 -17.91 5.75 9.75
C ILE A 196 -19.00 4.77 10.16
N VAL A 197 -19.90 4.48 9.22
CA VAL A 197 -20.81 3.35 9.34
C VAL A 197 -20.05 2.10 8.89
N PHE A 198 -20.06 1.07 9.72
CA PHE A 198 -19.39 -0.19 9.39
C PHE A 198 -20.15 -0.96 8.32
N ASP A 199 -19.58 -0.96 7.13
CA ASP A 199 -19.86 -1.90 6.04
C ASP A 199 -18.56 -2.64 5.68
N GLU A 200 -18.59 -3.52 4.67
CA GLU A 200 -17.41 -4.30 4.30
C GLU A 200 -16.24 -3.43 3.83
N ASP A 201 -16.51 -2.31 3.16
CA ASP A 201 -15.46 -1.43 2.61
C ASP A 201 -14.82 -0.60 3.72
N ASN A 202 -15.63 0.04 4.55
CA ASN A 202 -15.17 0.79 5.72
C ASN A 202 -14.47 -0.11 6.74
N THR A 203 -14.89 -1.36 6.88
CA THR A 203 -14.21 -2.35 7.74
C THR A 203 -12.83 -2.69 7.21
N LEU A 204 -12.70 -3.01 5.91
CA LEU A 204 -11.39 -3.28 5.29
C LEU A 204 -10.46 -2.06 5.41
N LYS A 205 -10.95 -0.86 5.10
CA LYS A 205 -10.19 0.39 5.23
C LYS A 205 -9.75 0.63 6.68
N THR A 206 -10.60 0.31 7.65
CA THR A 206 -10.28 0.44 9.09
C THR A 206 -9.20 -0.54 9.51
N LEU A 207 -9.35 -1.83 9.16
CA LEU A 207 -8.35 -2.85 9.45
C LEU A 207 -7.02 -2.51 8.80
N LYS A 208 -7.05 -2.04 7.54
CA LYS A 208 -5.85 -1.62 6.81
C LYS A 208 -5.08 -0.55 7.58
N ARG A 209 -5.76 0.53 7.98
CA ARG A 209 -5.18 1.64 8.74
C ARG A 209 -4.69 1.21 10.11
N LYS A 210 -5.46 0.37 10.82
CA LYS A 210 -5.05 -0.17 12.12
C LYS A 210 -3.73 -0.93 12.02
N TYR A 211 -3.62 -1.87 11.09
CA TYR A 211 -2.41 -2.68 10.97
C TYR A 211 -1.22 -1.92 10.36
N LEU A 212 -1.48 -0.91 9.50
CA LEU A 212 -0.46 0.05 9.09
C LEU A 212 0.14 0.76 10.31
N PHE A 213 -0.72 1.30 11.17
CA PHE A 213 -0.33 1.99 12.39
C PHE A 213 0.39 1.06 13.38
N GLU A 214 -0.11 -0.18 13.56
CA GLU A 214 0.55 -1.21 14.37
C GLU A 214 1.97 -1.50 13.91
N TYR A 215 2.20 -1.66 12.60
CA TYR A 215 3.54 -1.85 12.08
C TYR A 215 4.46 -0.68 12.43
N LEU A 216 4.02 0.55 12.15
CA LEU A 216 4.86 1.72 12.34
C LEU A 216 5.18 1.94 13.83
N VAL A 217 4.19 1.84 14.71
CA VAL A 217 4.36 1.97 16.17
C VAL A 217 5.31 0.93 16.74
N ASN A 218 5.30 -0.30 16.21
CA ASN A 218 6.21 -1.35 16.66
C ASN A 218 7.68 -1.06 16.29
N ASN A 219 7.90 -0.25 15.26
CA ASN A 219 9.23 0.13 14.77
C ASN A 219 9.66 1.53 15.24
N LEU A 220 8.89 2.20 16.11
CA LEU A 220 9.35 3.42 16.77
C LEU A 220 10.32 3.09 17.90
N ASP A 221 11.32 3.97 18.07
CA ASP A 221 12.09 4.02 19.30
C ASP A 221 11.20 4.45 20.49
N TYR A 222 11.76 4.45 21.69
CA TYR A 222 10.99 4.74 22.89
C TYR A 222 10.56 6.22 22.99
N GLU A 223 11.41 7.16 22.60
CA GLU A 223 11.11 8.60 22.72
C GLU A 223 10.08 9.03 21.68
N ASP A 224 10.22 8.58 20.43
CA ASP A 224 9.27 8.80 19.37
C ASP A 224 7.93 8.11 19.66
N PHE A 225 7.95 6.92 20.27
CA PHE A 225 6.73 6.28 20.76
C PHE A 225 5.99 7.15 21.79
N LEU A 226 6.73 7.77 22.74
CA LEU A 226 6.13 8.66 23.73
C LEU A 226 5.51 9.89 23.07
N ASP A 227 6.22 10.53 22.13
CA ASP A 227 5.72 11.68 21.37
C ASP A 227 4.42 11.34 20.61
N ILE A 228 4.42 10.22 19.88
CA ILE A 228 3.25 9.75 19.13
C ILE A 228 2.07 9.45 20.05
N LYS A 229 2.32 8.78 21.18
CA LYS A 229 1.29 8.49 22.19
C LYS A 229 0.72 9.80 22.75
N ASP A 230 1.57 10.71 23.22
CA ASP A 230 1.13 11.94 23.86
C ASP A 230 0.31 12.81 22.89
N TYR A 231 0.74 12.88 21.62
CA TYR A 231 -0.05 13.52 20.57
C TYR A 231 -1.41 12.84 20.36
N LEU A 232 -1.45 11.52 20.14
CA LEU A 232 -2.70 10.77 19.92
C LEU A 232 -3.70 10.93 21.08
N TYR A 233 -3.20 11.00 22.31
CA TYR A 233 -4.03 11.20 23.50
C TYR A 233 -4.44 12.67 23.73
N SER A 234 -3.72 13.63 23.15
CA SER A 234 -4.10 15.05 23.16
C SER A 234 -5.30 15.37 22.24
N LEU A 235 -5.58 14.50 21.26
CA LEU A 235 -6.67 14.69 20.31
C LEU A 235 -8.03 14.76 21.01
N LYS A 236 -8.75 15.86 20.76
CA LYS A 236 -10.11 16.08 21.27
C LYS A 236 -11.16 15.25 20.54
N LYS A 237 -10.94 14.98 19.26
CA LYS A 237 -11.81 14.17 18.41
C LYS A 237 -11.44 12.70 18.56
N CYS A 238 -12.42 11.86 18.84
CA CYS A 238 -12.21 10.42 18.99
C CYS A 238 -13.19 9.67 18.10
N ASN A 239 -12.87 9.60 16.81
CA ASN A 239 -13.57 8.68 15.91
C ASN A 239 -13.07 7.24 16.13
N PHE A 240 -13.71 6.30 15.45
CA PHE A 240 -13.37 4.88 15.60
C PHE A 240 -11.91 4.55 15.25
N ILE A 241 -11.34 5.15 14.20
CA ILE A 241 -9.94 4.89 13.83
C ILE A 241 -8.99 5.35 14.94
N ILE A 242 -9.19 6.55 15.47
CA ILE A 242 -8.41 7.08 16.60
C ILE A 242 -8.55 6.17 17.82
N PHE A 243 -9.75 5.63 18.08
CA PHE A 243 -9.95 4.66 19.16
C PHE A 243 -9.15 3.37 18.96
N GLU A 244 -9.13 2.81 17.74
CA GLU A 244 -8.30 1.63 17.44
C GLU A 244 -6.80 1.93 17.53
N PHE A 245 -6.35 3.13 17.12
CA PHE A 245 -4.96 3.55 17.30
C PHE A 245 -4.58 3.63 18.78
N LYS A 246 -5.46 4.15 19.65
CA LYS A 246 -5.22 4.19 21.09
C LYS A 246 -5.07 2.79 21.69
N LYS A 247 -5.81 1.79 21.20
CA LYS A 247 -5.63 0.39 21.61
C LYS A 247 -4.25 -0.14 21.23
N VAL A 248 -3.81 0.08 19.99
CA VAL A 248 -2.47 -0.32 19.53
C VAL A 248 -1.37 0.29 20.41
N ILE A 249 -1.49 1.58 20.74
CA ILE A 249 -0.55 2.26 21.64
C ILE A 249 -0.54 1.63 23.05
N ASN A 250 -1.70 1.28 23.59
CA ASN A 250 -1.78 0.63 24.90
C ASN A 250 -1.14 -0.77 24.88
N GLU A 251 -1.43 -1.56 23.84
CA GLU A 251 -0.84 -2.89 23.65
C GLU A 251 0.69 -2.82 23.54
N ARG A 252 1.22 -1.84 22.79
CA ARG A 252 2.66 -1.59 22.73
C ARG A 252 3.22 -1.08 24.06
N GLY A 253 2.50 -0.23 24.78
CA GLY A 253 2.92 0.31 26.08
C GLY A 253 3.25 -0.77 27.12
N ILE A 254 2.52 -1.89 27.10
CA ILE A 254 2.77 -3.05 27.97
C ILE A 254 4.19 -3.61 27.77
N SER A 255 4.68 -3.63 26.52
CA SER A 255 6.04 -4.12 26.22
C SER A 255 7.15 -3.21 26.78
N TYR A 256 6.83 -1.96 27.10
CA TYR A 256 7.71 -1.02 27.81
C TYR A 256 7.51 -1.05 29.34
N GLY A 257 6.75 -2.01 29.87
CA GLY A 257 6.56 -2.21 31.31
C GLY A 257 5.52 -1.28 31.94
N ARG A 258 4.52 -0.82 31.17
CA ARG A 258 3.44 0.05 31.64
C ARG A 258 2.07 -0.56 31.49
#